data_AF-A0A7F8R2W0-F1
#
_entry.id   AF-A0A7F8R2W0-F1
#
_cell.length_a   1.000
_cell.length_b   1.000
_cell.length_c   1.000
_cell.angle_alpha   90.00
_cell.angle_beta   90.00
_cell.angle_gamma   90.00
#
_symmetry.space_group_name_H-M   'P 1'
#
loop_
_entity.id
_entity.type
_entity.pdbx_description
1 polymer ?
#
loop_
_entity_poly.entity_id
_entity_poly.type
_entity_poly.pdbx_seq_one_letter_code
_entity_poly.pdbx_strand_id
1 'polypeptide(L)' 'MERPGGRSCSGPDPAPAPAAPASVSLAQLLQLVQQGRELPGVERRHIAATHGEPTASRLPPRPKPWEAAGSAEAPAPPP' A
#
# COMPACT_ATOMS: atom_id res chain seq x y z
N MET A 1 45.37 -11.51 25.98
CA MET A 1 44.60 -11.30 24.74
C MET A 1 43.26 -10.73 25.15
N GLU A 2 42.97 -9.53 24.69
CA GLU A 2 41.70 -8.83 24.90
C GLU A 2 40.55 -9.59 24.22
N ARG A 3 39.34 -9.51 24.77
CA ARG A 3 38.22 -8.92 24.02
C ARG A 3 37.39 -8.00 24.90
N PRO A 4 37.01 -6.81 24.40
CA PRO A 4 36.58 -5.68 25.20
C PRO A 4 35.09 -5.80 25.54
N GLY A 5 34.71 -5.17 26.65
CA GLY A 5 33.34 -5.08 27.12
C GLY A 5 32.35 -4.81 25.99
N GLY A 6 31.34 -5.68 25.90
CA GLY A 6 30.20 -5.48 25.03
C GLY A 6 29.58 -4.14 25.37
N ARG A 7 29.80 -3.16 24.49
CA ARG A 7 29.15 -1.86 24.54
C ARG A 7 27.65 -2.13 24.46
N SER A 8 26.98 -2.03 25.60
CA SER A 8 25.53 -1.95 25.63
C SER A 8 25.17 -0.69 24.86
N CYS A 9 24.70 -0.86 23.63
CA CYS A 9 24.12 0.19 22.83
C CYS A 9 22.76 0.56 23.43
N SER A 10 22.77 1.23 24.57
CA SER A 10 21.61 1.98 25.06
C SER A 10 21.54 3.28 24.26
N GLY A 11 21.25 3.15 22.96
CA GLY A 11 20.74 4.27 22.18
C GLY A 11 19.37 4.66 22.72
N PRO A 12 19.00 5.94 22.71
CA PRO A 12 17.64 6.34 23.03
C PRO A 12 16.69 5.58 22.11
N ASP A 13 15.77 4.81 22.71
CA ASP A 13 14.65 4.20 21.99
C ASP A 13 13.93 5.33 21.25
N PRO A 14 13.70 5.21 19.93
CA PRO A 14 13.01 6.25 19.20
C PRO A 14 11.67 6.51 19.88
N ALA A 15 11.44 7.76 20.28
CA ALA A 15 10.19 8.15 20.92
C ALA A 15 9.01 7.62 20.10
N PRO A 16 7.99 7.04 20.74
CA PRO A 16 6.86 6.44 20.03
C PRO A 16 6.27 7.50 19.09
N ALA A 17 6.19 7.15 17.81
CA ALA A 17 5.60 8.02 16.80
C ALA A 17 4.18 8.43 17.24
N PRO A 18 3.77 9.68 16.99
CA PRO A 18 2.43 10.12 17.35
C PRO A 18 1.42 9.20 16.68
N ALA A 19 0.52 8.64 17.49
CA ALA A 19 -0.53 7.75 17.03
C ALA A 19 -1.41 8.49 16.01
N ALA A 20 -1.83 7.78 14.96
CA ALA A 20 -2.73 8.35 13.97
C ALA A 20 -4.07 8.72 14.66
N PRO A 21 -4.82 9.72 14.14
CA PRO A 21 -6.05 10.21 14.78
C PRO A 21 -7.15 9.15 14.98
N ALA A 22 -7.04 7.98 14.35
CA ALA A 22 -7.95 6.84 14.49
C ALA A 22 -7.28 5.57 15.08
N SER A 23 -6.14 5.72 15.76
CA SER A 23 -5.45 4.59 16.40
C SER A 23 -6.05 4.26 17.77
N VAL A 24 -6.31 2.97 18.02
CA VAL A 24 -6.72 2.44 19.33
C VAL A 24 -5.79 1.32 19.77
N SER A 25 -5.72 1.05 21.07
CA SER A 25 -4.98 -0.11 21.57
C SER A 25 -5.72 -1.42 21.24
N LEU A 26 -5.00 -2.54 21.24
CA LEU A 26 -5.59 -3.87 21.02
C LEU A 26 -6.67 -4.19 22.06
N ALA A 27 -6.42 -3.90 23.34
CA ALA A 27 -7.39 -4.15 24.41
C ALA A 27 -8.71 -3.38 24.16
N GLN A 28 -8.61 -2.12 23.73
CA GLN A 28 -9.76 -1.28 23.45
C GLN A 28 -10.52 -1.74 22.20
N LEU A 29 -9.80 -2.19 21.16
CA LEU A 29 -10.41 -2.80 19.97
C LEU A 29 -11.24 -4.02 20.34
N LEU A 30 -10.70 -4.91 21.19
CA LEU A 30 -11.42 -6.11 21.64
C LEU A 30 -12.72 -5.74 22.36
N GLN A 31 -12.68 -4.77 23.27
CA GLN A 31 -13.88 -4.28 23.97
C GLN A 31 -14.93 -3.73 23.00
N LEU A 32 -14.52 -2.94 21.99
CA LEU A 32 -15.44 -2.39 20.99
C LEU A 32 -16.12 -3.49 20.17
N VAL A 33 -15.36 -4.51 19.77
CA VAL A 33 -15.89 -5.68 19.03
C VAL A 33 -16.92 -6.42 19.86
N GLN A 34 -16.63 -6.68 21.14
CA GLN A 34 -17.55 -7.38 22.05
C GLN A 34 -18.84 -6.60 22.30
N GLN A 35 -18.76 -5.27 22.30
CA GLN A 35 -19.91 -4.38 22.48
C GLN A 35 -20.67 -4.09 21.19
N GLY A 36 -20.17 -4.55 20.03
CA GLY A 36 -20.72 -4.20 18.72
C GLY A 36 -20.65 -2.70 18.41
N ARG A 37 -19.63 -2.00 18.92
CA ARG A 37 -19.45 -0.55 18.73
C ARG A 37 -18.45 -0.26 17.60
N GLU A 38 -18.69 0.84 16.90
CA GLU A 38 -17.81 1.29 15.81
C GLU A 38 -16.48 1.87 16.33
N LEU A 39 -15.47 1.87 15.46
CA LEU A 39 -14.14 2.37 15.79
C LEU A 39 -14.14 3.91 15.82
N PRO A 40 -13.62 4.56 16.88
CA PRO A 40 -13.56 6.02 16.94
C PRO A 40 -12.67 6.58 15.82
N GLY A 41 -13.10 7.71 15.24
CA GLY A 41 -12.36 8.37 14.15
C GLY A 41 -12.47 7.68 12.79
N VAL A 42 -13.24 6.59 12.68
CA VAL A 42 -13.54 5.94 11.39
C VAL A 42 -14.90 6.40 10.89
N GLU A 43 -14.89 7.09 9.75
CA GLU A 43 -16.12 7.49 9.07
C GLU A 43 -16.56 6.44 8.05
N ARG A 44 -17.82 6.02 8.12
CA ARG A 44 -18.47 5.25 7.06
C ARG A 44 -18.77 6.18 5.90
N ARG A 45 -18.04 5.99 4.80
CA ARG A 45 -18.29 6.75 3.57
C ARG A 45 -19.59 6.30 2.93
N HIS A 46 -20.42 7.27 2.54
CA HIS A 46 -21.62 7.05 1.74
C HIS A 46 -21.21 6.81 0.28
N ILE A 47 -20.74 5.60 0.00
CA ILE A 47 -20.30 5.22 -1.34
C ILE A 47 -21.51 4.65 -2.07
N ALA A 48 -21.97 5.34 -3.11
CA ALA A 48 -22.93 4.82 -4.07
C ALA A 48 -22.18 4.33 -5.31
N ALA A 49 -22.68 3.26 -5.94
CA ALA A 49 -22.18 2.88 -7.25
C ALA A 49 -22.46 4.02 -8.23
N THR A 50 -21.42 4.57 -8.84
CA THR A 50 -21.55 5.64 -9.84
C THR A 50 -22.22 5.13 -11.13
N HIS A 51 -22.28 3.81 -11.33
CA HIS A 51 -22.82 3.13 -12.53
C HIS A 51 -22.24 3.61 -13.87
N GLY A 52 -21.17 4.41 -13.85
CA GLY A 52 -20.40 4.73 -15.04
C GLY A 52 -19.58 3.53 -15.50
N GLU A 53 -19.18 3.53 -16.76
CA GLU A 53 -18.19 2.56 -17.23
C GLU A 53 -16.95 2.62 -16.33
N PRO A 54 -16.42 1.48 -15.87
CA PRO A 54 -15.24 1.48 -15.02
C PRO A 54 -14.09 2.18 -15.75
N THR A 55 -13.63 3.30 -15.21
CA THR A 55 -12.48 4.07 -15.72
C THR A 55 -11.17 3.33 -15.45
N ALA A 56 -11.02 2.09 -15.91
CA ALA A 56 -9.81 1.31 -15.62
C ALA A 56 -8.64 1.76 -16.49
N SER A 57 -8.84 2.11 -17.76
CA SER A 57 -7.77 2.56 -18.65
C SER A 57 -8.39 2.96 -19.99
N ARG A 58 -8.70 4.24 -20.19
CA ARG A 58 -9.01 4.76 -21.53
C ARG A 58 -7.76 5.29 -22.25
N LEU A 59 -6.63 5.31 -21.55
CA LEU A 59 -5.34 5.58 -22.18
C LEU A 59 -4.82 4.26 -22.77
N PRO A 60 -4.40 4.24 -24.05
CA PRO A 60 -3.69 3.09 -24.59
C PRO A 60 -2.46 2.84 -23.71
N PRO A 61 -2.23 1.60 -23.26
CA PRO A 61 -1.06 1.28 -22.46
C PRO A 61 0.19 1.61 -23.26
N ARG A 62 1.17 2.27 -22.61
CA ARG A 62 2.47 2.49 -23.23
C ARG A 62 3.08 1.11 -23.52
N PRO A 63 3.52 0.84 -24.77
CA PRO A 63 4.10 -0.45 -25.10
C PRO A 63 5.32 -0.71 -24.23
N LYS A 64 5.45 -1.95 -23.79
CA LYS A 64 6.58 -2.37 -22.97
C LYS A 64 7.84 -2.33 -23.82
N PRO A 65 9.02 -2.08 -23.24
CA PRO A 65 10.26 -1.90 -24.01
C PRO A 65 10.65 -3.11 -24.86
N TRP A 66 10.19 -4.31 -24.51
CA TRP A 66 10.42 -5.52 -25.30
C TRP A 66 9.44 -5.73 -26.46
N GLU A 67 8.34 -4.98 -26.55
CA GLU A 67 7.35 -5.08 -27.64
C GLU A 67 7.79 -4.29 -28.89
N ALA A 68 8.65 -3.27 -28.73
CA ALA A 68 9.13 -2.46 -29.84
C ALA A 68 10.17 -3.17 -30.73
N ALA A 69 10.82 -4.22 -30.24
CA ALA A 69 11.88 -4.92 -30.97
C ALA A 69 11.35 -5.96 -31.99
N GLY A 70 10.05 -6.29 -31.95
CA GLY A 70 9.45 -7.34 -32.79
C GLY A 70 8.80 -6.84 -34.09
N SER A 71 8.69 -5.53 -34.31
CA SER A 71 8.16 -4.93 -35.55
C SER A 71 9.26 -4.57 -36.53
N ALA A 72 10.17 -5.50 -36.81
CA ALA A 72 10.97 -5.42 -38.03
C ALA A 72 10.13 -6.09 -39.13
N GLU A 73 9.51 -5.24 -39.95
CA GLU A 73 9.00 -5.50 -41.30
C GLU A 73 9.37 -6.90 -41.83
N ALA A 74 8.40 -7.81 -41.89
CA ALA A 74 8.55 -8.99 -42.73
C ALA A 74 8.55 -8.49 -44.19
N PRO A 75 9.62 -8.72 -44.98
CA PRO A 75 9.64 -8.25 -46.37
C PRO A 75 8.50 -8.90 -47.15
N ALA A 76 7.77 -8.08 -47.91
CA ALA A 76 6.65 -8.52 -48.74
C ALA A 76 7.08 -9.68 -49.67
N PRO A 77 6.22 -10.70 -49.87
CA PRO A 77 6.55 -11.80 -50.77
C PRO A 77 6.69 -11.27 -52.22
N PRO A 78 7.65 -11.81 -53.00
CA PRO A 78 7.87 -11.39 -54.38
C PRO A 78 6.66 -11.74 -55.28
N PRO A 79 6.54 -11.07 -56.45
CA PRO A 79 5.37 -11.17 -57.33
C PRO A 79 5.13 -12.56 -57.93
#